data_AF-A0A1M5QZP9-F1
#
_entry.id   AF-A0A1M5QZP9-F1
#
_cell.length_a   1.000
_cell.length_b   1.000
_cell.length_c   1.000
_cell.angle_alpha   90.00
_cell.angle_beta   90.00
_cell.angle_gamma   90.00
#
_symmetry.space_group_name_H-M   'P 1'
#
loop_
_entity.id
_entity.type
_entity.pdbx_description
1 polymer ?
#
loop_
_entity_poly.entity_id
_entity_poly.type
_entity_poly.pdbx_seq_one_letter_code
_entity_poly.pdbx_strand_id
1 'polypeptide(L)'
;MEGLIKLGRLFYGIGIVALGVHQLIIKDFRSEILSPFPAWAHQYPVFSILTSIVLILAGIIISGIVTIKFIDTKKVCLYLGFGFLAAFIVSHLPFIFIFNTDKTNATQIWINAIEELTYSGGAFVLAGSYSMNKSESKFDAFLEKLIPVGRIFYSLLMLLFGVSHFLFAEFVSTMVPKWLPGTMFWTYFVGVALICSGISIIFKLWIKPISLLLALMLLLFVLFFHIQDAIANPTVGGGNEIVRGLIALLFCGIALVIALTNDSKKKLLTETI
;
A
#
# COMPACT_ATOMS: atom_id res chain seq x y z
N MET A 1 2.95 -12.98 -18.38
CA MET A 1 3.55 -12.56 -17.09
C MET A 1 3.86 -11.07 -17.06
N GLU A 2 4.51 -10.52 -18.09
CA GLU A 2 4.84 -9.08 -18.16
C GLU A 2 3.60 -8.17 -18.08
N GLY A 3 2.48 -8.56 -18.71
CA GLY A 3 1.22 -7.81 -18.63
C GLY A 3 0.67 -7.66 -17.20
N LEU A 4 0.83 -8.67 -16.35
CA LEU A 4 0.39 -8.61 -14.95
C LEU A 4 1.28 -7.70 -14.09
N ILE A 5 2.59 -7.62 -14.39
CA ILE A 5 3.48 -6.65 -13.74
C ILE A 5 3.06 -5.23 -14.14
N LYS A 6 2.82 -4.97 -15.43
CA LYS A 6 2.32 -3.68 -15.92
C LYS A 6 1.00 -3.30 -15.24
N LEU A 7 0.08 -4.25 -15.10
CA LEU A 7 -1.19 -4.05 -14.39
C LEU A 7 -0.98 -3.72 -12.91
N GLY A 8 -0.07 -4.43 -12.22
CA GLY A 8 0.22 -4.15 -10.82
C GLY A 8 0.83 -2.75 -10.61
N ARG A 9 1.69 -2.31 -11.54
CA ARG A 9 2.24 -0.94 -11.53
C ARG A 9 1.16 0.12 -11.80
N LEU A 10 0.26 -0.14 -12.74
CA LEU A 10 -0.90 0.71 -13.03
C LEU A 10 -1.75 0.90 -11.77
N PHE A 11 -2.13 -0.19 -11.12
CA PHE A 11 -2.96 -0.17 -9.91
C PHE A 11 -2.33 0.59 -8.76
N TYR A 12 -1.05 0.34 -8.49
CA TYR A 12 -0.31 1.09 -7.47
C TYR A 12 -0.22 2.58 -7.81
N GLY A 13 0.14 2.91 -9.06
CA GLY A 13 0.22 4.29 -9.53
C GLY A 13 -1.10 5.06 -9.38
N ILE A 14 -2.24 4.41 -9.70
CA ILE A 14 -3.58 4.99 -9.51
C ILE A 14 -3.84 5.33 -8.04
N GLY A 15 -3.53 4.43 -7.09
CA GLY A 15 -3.72 4.72 -5.67
C GLY A 15 -2.82 5.84 -5.15
N ILE A 16 -1.57 5.92 -5.63
CA ILE A 16 -0.67 7.04 -5.28
C ILE A 16 -1.21 8.38 -5.82
N VAL A 17 -1.74 8.41 -7.05
CA VAL A 17 -2.42 9.60 -7.58
C VAL A 17 -3.63 9.96 -6.71
N ALA A 18 -4.45 8.98 -6.33
CA ALA A 18 -5.63 9.19 -5.49
C ALA A 18 -5.27 9.81 -4.12
N LEU A 19 -4.19 9.33 -3.48
CA LEU A 19 -3.67 9.90 -2.23
C LEU A 19 -3.27 11.37 -2.40
N GLY A 20 -2.59 11.72 -3.49
CA GLY A 20 -2.22 13.10 -3.78
C GLY A 20 -3.41 14.00 -4.08
N VAL A 21 -4.36 13.54 -4.91
CA VAL A 21 -5.58 14.31 -5.23
C VAL A 21 -6.41 14.56 -3.97
N HIS A 22 -6.57 13.56 -3.11
CA HIS A 22 -7.36 13.72 -1.89
C HIS A 22 -6.78 14.76 -0.94
N GLN A 23 -5.46 14.78 -0.76
CA GLN A 23 -4.78 15.79 0.06
C GLN A 23 -5.02 17.22 -0.45
N LEU A 24 -5.08 17.43 -1.78
CA LEU A 24 -5.46 18.73 -2.36
C LEU A 24 -6.90 19.11 -2.03
N ILE A 25 -7.83 18.14 -2.04
CA ILE A 25 -9.25 18.37 -1.74
C ILE A 25 -9.43 18.76 -0.28
N ILE A 26 -8.84 17.99 0.65
CA ILE A 26 -8.98 18.25 2.09
C ILE A 26 -8.06 19.39 2.58
N LYS A 27 -7.12 19.85 1.75
CA LYS A 27 -6.14 20.91 2.03
C LYS A 27 -5.25 20.65 3.24
N ASP A 28 -5.08 19.39 3.61
CA ASP A 28 -4.26 18.92 4.72
C ASP A 28 -3.70 17.53 4.37
N PHE A 29 -2.78 17.04 5.20
CA PHE A 29 -2.28 15.69 5.08
C PHE A 29 -3.37 14.66 5.37
N ARG A 30 -3.34 13.59 4.59
CA ARG A 30 -4.03 12.36 4.96
C ARG A 30 -3.34 11.77 6.20
N SER A 31 -4.13 11.29 7.16
CA SER A 31 -3.59 10.77 8.42
C SER A 31 -2.70 9.53 8.25
N GLU A 32 -2.83 8.84 7.12
CA GLU A 32 -1.98 7.71 6.70
C GLU A 32 -0.68 8.17 6.01
N ILE A 33 -0.53 9.46 5.68
CA ILE A 33 0.68 10.04 5.05
C ILE A 33 1.49 10.84 6.07
N LEU A 34 0.80 11.57 6.96
CA LEU A 34 1.45 12.28 8.05
C LEU A 34 0.56 12.18 9.28
N SER A 35 1.12 11.71 10.39
CA SER A 35 0.44 11.76 11.68
C SER A 35 0.28 13.22 12.14
N PRO A 36 -0.56 13.52 13.15
CA PRO A 36 -0.70 14.88 13.69
C PRO A 36 0.61 15.54 14.17
N PHE A 37 1.68 14.75 14.33
CA PHE A 37 3.02 15.24 14.57
C PHE A 37 3.89 15.14 13.29
N PRO A 38 4.69 16.18 12.95
CA PRO A 38 4.83 17.43 13.67
C PRO A 38 3.70 18.42 13.36
N ALA A 39 3.13 19.03 14.41
CA ALA A 39 1.95 19.90 14.29
C ALA A 39 2.15 21.10 13.36
N TRP A 40 3.37 21.62 13.24
CA TRP A 40 3.67 22.76 12.35
C TRP A 40 3.41 22.44 10.88
N ALA A 41 3.55 21.18 10.45
CA ALA A 41 3.34 20.79 9.06
C ALA A 41 1.86 20.94 8.64
N HIS A 42 0.93 20.74 9.58
CA HIS A 42 -0.51 20.90 9.39
C HIS A 42 -0.97 22.37 9.42
N GLN A 43 -0.17 23.27 10.00
CA GLN A 43 -0.53 24.70 10.08
C GLN A 43 -0.44 25.40 8.72
N TYR A 44 0.36 24.87 7.79
CA TYR A 44 0.62 25.49 6.50
C TYR A 44 0.26 24.52 5.36
N PRO A 45 -0.83 24.77 4.61
CA PRO A 45 -1.27 23.91 3.50
C PRO A 45 -0.24 23.72 2.39
N VAL A 46 0.79 24.59 2.31
CA VAL A 46 1.86 24.48 1.33
C VAL A 46 2.56 23.11 1.40
N PHE A 47 2.73 22.52 2.58
CA PHE A 47 3.42 21.24 2.74
C PHE A 47 2.59 20.07 2.20
N SER A 48 1.28 20.04 2.50
CA SER A 48 0.39 19.02 1.96
C SER A 48 0.21 19.17 0.44
N ILE A 49 0.15 20.41 -0.08
CA ILE A 49 0.09 20.69 -1.52
C ILE A 49 1.36 20.19 -2.24
N LEU A 50 2.56 20.51 -1.73
CA LEU A 50 3.81 20.07 -2.33
C LEU A 50 3.91 18.54 -2.34
N THR A 51 3.57 17.90 -1.23
CA THR A 51 3.55 16.43 -1.13
C THR A 51 2.54 15.83 -2.12
N SER A 52 1.37 16.44 -2.26
CA SER A 52 0.34 16.01 -3.22
C SER A 52 0.83 16.05 -4.67
N ILE A 53 1.53 17.12 -5.07
CA ILE A 53 2.10 17.24 -6.42
C ILE A 53 3.13 16.12 -6.66
N VAL A 54 4.00 15.85 -5.68
CA VAL A 54 4.99 14.77 -5.76
C VAL A 54 4.30 13.42 -5.91
N LEU A 55 3.27 13.13 -5.11
CA LEU A 55 2.50 11.88 -5.21
C LEU A 55 1.82 11.74 -6.58
N ILE A 56 1.12 12.78 -7.07
CA ILE A 56 0.45 12.74 -8.36
C ILE A 56 1.45 12.46 -9.49
N LEU A 57 2.57 13.18 -9.53
CA LEU A 57 3.59 12.99 -10.55
C LEU A 57 4.23 11.59 -10.48
N ALA A 58 4.61 11.15 -9.28
CA ALA A 58 5.17 9.82 -9.07
C ALA A 58 4.19 8.72 -9.47
N GLY A 59 2.92 8.83 -9.07
CA GLY A 59 1.87 7.88 -9.42
C GLY A 59 1.62 7.77 -10.93
N ILE A 60 1.59 8.91 -11.63
CA ILE A 60 1.46 8.94 -13.11
C ILE A 60 2.65 8.22 -13.76
N ILE A 61 3.89 8.52 -13.35
CA ILE A 61 5.09 7.90 -13.91
C ILE A 61 5.11 6.39 -13.64
N ILE A 62 4.80 5.98 -12.40
CA ILE A 62 4.79 4.58 -11.96
C ILE A 62 3.70 3.79 -12.69
N SER A 63 2.53 4.39 -12.92
CA SER A 63 1.41 3.73 -13.60
C SER A 63 1.75 3.24 -15.00
N GLY A 64 2.75 3.85 -15.64
CA GLY A 64 3.13 3.57 -17.02
C GLY A 64 2.17 4.14 -18.07
N ILE A 65 1.15 4.91 -17.67
CA ILE A 65 0.24 5.61 -18.60
C ILE A 65 1.01 6.65 -19.41
N VAL A 66 1.94 7.36 -18.77
CA VAL A 66 2.82 8.33 -19.41
C VAL A 66 4.26 7.86 -19.26
N THR A 67 4.95 7.66 -20.37
CA THR A 67 6.38 7.30 -20.38
C THR A 67 7.21 8.53 -20.74
N ILE A 68 8.10 8.93 -19.85
CA ILE A 68 9.01 10.06 -20.06
C ILE A 68 10.42 9.50 -20.23
N LYS A 69 11.00 9.66 -21.44
CA LYS A 69 12.26 8.99 -21.85
C LYS A 69 13.44 9.21 -20.89
N PHE A 70 13.50 10.35 -20.21
CA PHE A 70 14.62 10.75 -19.36
C PHE A 70 14.39 10.48 -17.87
N ILE A 71 13.23 9.92 -17.50
CA ILE A 71 12.92 9.60 -16.10
C ILE A 71 13.08 8.11 -15.87
N ASP A 72 13.95 7.76 -14.93
CA ASP A 72 14.07 6.38 -14.45
C ASP A 72 12.94 6.07 -13.45
N THR A 73 11.92 5.33 -13.89
CA THR A 73 10.80 4.93 -13.03
C THR A 73 11.25 4.09 -11.84
N LYS A 74 12.33 3.30 -11.94
CA LYS A 74 12.86 2.55 -10.81
C LYS A 74 13.30 3.51 -9.71
N LYS A 75 14.02 4.58 -10.07
CA LYS A 75 14.44 5.62 -9.11
C LYS A 75 13.24 6.34 -8.51
N VAL A 76 12.21 6.66 -9.30
CA VAL A 76 10.97 7.25 -8.78
C VAL A 76 10.35 6.35 -7.70
N CYS A 77 10.26 5.04 -7.95
CA CYS A 77 9.82 4.08 -6.94
C CYS A 77 10.72 4.05 -5.70
N LEU A 78 12.05 4.06 -5.86
CA LEU A 78 13.00 4.04 -4.74
C LEU A 78 12.87 5.29 -3.87
N TYR A 79 12.85 6.48 -4.46
CA TYR A 79 12.72 7.73 -3.72
C TYR A 79 11.34 7.89 -3.08
N LEU A 80 10.27 7.49 -3.77
CA LEU A 80 8.93 7.49 -3.20
C LEU A 80 8.86 6.55 -1.98
N GLY A 81 9.38 5.33 -2.12
CA GLY A 81 9.44 4.37 -1.03
C GLY A 81 10.26 4.86 0.16
N PHE A 82 11.39 5.50 -0.11
CA PHE A 82 12.23 6.11 0.92
C PHE A 82 11.54 7.30 1.59
N GLY A 83 10.80 8.13 0.84
CA GLY A 83 10.03 9.25 1.37
C GLY A 83 8.98 8.81 2.39
N PHE A 84 8.16 7.82 2.05
CA PHE A 84 7.19 7.22 2.99
C PHE A 84 7.87 6.55 4.19
N LEU A 85 9.00 5.85 3.98
CA LEU A 85 9.73 5.26 5.10
C LEU A 85 10.28 6.33 6.04
N ALA A 86 10.81 7.43 5.50
CA ALA A 86 11.29 8.55 6.29
C ALA A 86 10.14 9.19 7.07
N ALA A 87 9.00 9.48 6.42
CA ALA A 87 7.80 10.02 7.06
C ALA A 87 7.28 9.10 8.17
N PHE A 88 7.19 7.79 7.96
CA PHE A 88 6.90 6.82 9.02
C PHE A 88 7.84 6.95 10.23
N ILE A 89 9.16 7.04 9.99
CA ILE A 89 10.17 7.13 11.05
C ILE A 89 10.13 8.48 11.79
N VAL A 90 9.94 9.60 11.09
CA VAL A 90 10.04 10.95 11.67
C VAL A 90 8.71 11.52 12.17
N SER A 91 7.59 11.01 11.66
CA SER A 91 6.23 11.43 12.02
C SER A 91 5.56 10.38 12.90
N HIS A 92 5.25 9.20 12.34
CA HIS A 92 4.43 8.20 13.04
C HIS A 92 5.10 7.58 14.26
N LEU A 93 6.38 7.20 14.19
CA LEU A 93 7.04 6.59 15.35
C LEU A 93 7.12 7.54 16.55
N PRO A 94 7.59 8.80 16.43
CA PRO A 94 7.52 9.77 17.52
C PRO A 94 6.09 10.02 17.99
N PHE A 95 5.13 10.11 17.07
CA PHE A 95 3.74 10.32 17.45
C PHE A 95 3.22 9.18 18.34
N ILE A 96 3.40 7.93 17.90
CA ILE A 96 2.93 6.74 18.61
C ILE A 96 3.54 6.62 20.01
N PHE A 97 4.86 6.82 20.13
CA PHE A 97 5.57 6.51 21.37
C PHE A 97 5.75 7.70 22.32
N ILE A 98 5.69 8.94 21.82
CA ILE A 98 6.03 10.13 22.60
C ILE A 98 4.84 11.08 22.70
N PHE A 99 4.19 11.40 21.58
CA PHE A 99 3.21 12.50 21.53
C PHE A 99 1.75 12.05 21.65
N ASN A 100 1.46 10.77 21.50
CA ASN A 100 0.11 10.24 21.64
C ASN A 100 -0.30 10.14 23.12
N THR A 101 -0.86 11.21 23.66
CA THR A 101 -1.30 11.29 25.06
C THR A 101 -2.66 10.64 25.30
N ASP A 102 -3.48 10.44 24.26
CA ASP A 102 -4.81 9.82 24.35
C ASP A 102 -4.83 8.46 23.63
N LYS A 103 -4.96 7.39 24.42
CA LYS A 103 -4.92 6.01 23.90
C LYS A 103 -6.25 5.53 23.33
N THR A 104 -7.32 6.33 23.36
CA THR A 104 -8.66 5.93 22.87
C THR A 104 -8.65 5.52 21.39
N ASN A 105 -7.78 6.15 20.58
CA ASN A 105 -7.66 5.87 19.14
C ASN A 105 -6.40 5.07 18.77
N ALA A 106 -5.79 4.36 19.71
CA ALA A 106 -4.52 3.67 19.51
C ALA A 106 -4.53 2.74 18.28
N THR A 107 -5.61 2.00 18.05
CA THR A 107 -5.71 1.07 16.91
C THR A 107 -5.65 1.80 15.57
N GLN A 108 -6.38 2.91 15.41
CA GLN A 108 -6.40 3.67 14.16
C GLN A 108 -5.04 4.29 13.86
N ILE A 109 -4.33 4.77 14.89
CA ILE A 109 -2.99 5.34 14.75
C ILE A 109 -2.01 4.29 14.23
N TRP A 110 -2.04 3.07 14.78
CA TRP A 110 -1.22 1.96 14.30
C TRP A 110 -1.58 1.53 12.87
N ILE A 111 -2.87 1.50 12.52
CA ILE A 111 -3.33 1.22 11.16
C ILE A 111 -2.74 2.25 10.19
N ASN A 112 -2.88 3.54 10.49
CA ASN A 112 -2.36 4.62 9.64
C ASN A 112 -0.85 4.49 9.41
N ALA A 113 -0.08 4.22 10.47
CA ALA A 113 1.37 4.07 10.39
C ALA A 113 1.78 2.83 9.56
N ILE A 114 1.08 1.71 9.73
CA ILE A 114 1.38 0.47 9.00
C ILE A 114 0.90 0.55 7.54
N GLU A 115 -0.16 1.31 7.26
CA GLU A 115 -0.57 1.66 5.89
C GLU A 115 0.49 2.49 5.18
N GLU A 116 1.07 3.51 5.83
CA GLU A 116 2.17 4.27 5.23
C GLU A 116 3.39 3.40 4.93
N LEU A 117 3.75 2.55 5.90
CA LEU A 117 4.83 1.58 5.73
C LEU A 117 4.55 0.66 4.55
N THR A 118 3.28 0.33 4.29
CA THR A 118 2.86 -0.43 3.12
C THR A 118 2.96 0.35 1.82
N TYR A 119 2.66 1.65 1.80
CA TYR A 119 2.94 2.50 0.63
C TYR A 119 4.43 2.50 0.31
N SER A 120 5.30 2.63 1.33
CA SER A 120 6.74 2.48 1.20
C SER A 120 7.12 1.12 0.61
N GLY A 121 6.61 0.04 1.21
CA GLY A 121 6.90 -1.32 0.80
C GLY A 121 6.46 -1.64 -0.62
N GLY A 122 5.29 -1.14 -1.03
CA GLY A 122 4.79 -1.25 -2.39
C GLY A 122 5.69 -0.57 -3.40
N ALA A 123 6.19 0.64 -3.10
CA ALA A 123 7.12 1.34 -3.97
C ALA A 123 8.41 0.53 -4.16
N PHE A 124 8.96 -0.04 -3.08
CA PHE A 124 10.13 -0.91 -3.13
C PHE A 124 9.88 -2.20 -3.92
N VAL A 125 8.72 -2.83 -3.76
CA VAL A 125 8.30 -3.99 -4.57
C VAL A 125 8.25 -3.62 -6.06
N LEU A 126 7.69 -2.45 -6.39
CA LEU A 126 7.63 -1.98 -7.78
C LEU A 126 9.01 -1.67 -8.35
N ALA A 127 9.91 -1.05 -7.57
CA ALA A 127 11.30 -0.84 -7.98
C ALA A 127 11.98 -2.18 -8.34
N GLY A 128 11.75 -3.23 -7.56
CA GLY A 128 12.23 -4.58 -7.82
C GLY A 128 11.65 -5.27 -9.07
N SER A 129 10.61 -4.70 -9.69
CA SER A 129 10.03 -5.21 -10.94
C SER A 129 10.76 -4.74 -12.20
N TYR A 130 11.66 -3.76 -12.07
CA TYR A 130 12.49 -3.25 -13.17
C TYR A 130 13.85 -3.95 -13.22
N SER A 131 14.46 -3.99 -14.40
CA SER A 131 15.78 -4.57 -14.58
C SER A 131 16.84 -3.90 -13.70
N MET A 132 17.80 -4.70 -13.24
CA MET A 132 18.91 -4.20 -12.43
C MET A 132 19.91 -3.46 -13.32
N ASN A 133 19.82 -2.14 -13.38
CA ASN A 133 20.86 -1.31 -13.96
C ASN A 133 21.96 -1.07 -12.92
N LYS A 134 23.19 -0.77 -13.39
CA LYS A 134 24.28 -0.40 -12.48
C LYS A 134 23.87 0.88 -11.75
N SER A 135 23.89 0.82 -10.43
CA SER A 135 23.57 1.98 -9.60
C SER A 135 24.53 3.13 -9.91
N GLU A 136 23.96 4.31 -10.18
CA GLU A 136 24.71 5.50 -10.58
C GLU A 136 25.32 6.23 -9.38
N SER A 137 24.77 6.04 -8.17
CA SER A 137 25.22 6.69 -6.95
C SER A 137 25.25 5.75 -5.74
N LYS A 138 26.06 6.08 -4.72
CA LYS A 138 26.10 5.31 -3.46
C LYS A 138 24.75 5.28 -2.75
N PHE A 139 23.96 6.35 -2.85
CA PHE A 139 22.66 6.44 -2.22
C PHE A 139 21.63 5.55 -2.94
N ASP A 140 21.62 5.53 -4.26
CA ASP A 140 20.75 4.63 -5.04
C ASP A 140 21.07 3.16 -4.71
N ALA A 141 22.36 2.81 -4.59
CA ALA A 141 22.79 1.47 -4.18
C ALA A 141 22.35 1.10 -2.76
N PHE A 142 22.25 2.09 -1.86
CA PHE A 142 21.68 1.89 -0.53
C PHE A 142 20.17 1.64 -0.60
N LEU A 143 19.42 2.44 -1.36
CA LEU A 143 17.97 2.27 -1.52
C LEU A 143 17.60 0.93 -2.18
N GLU A 144 18.40 0.47 -3.14
CA GLU A 144 18.18 -0.85 -3.77
C GLU A 144 18.27 -2.00 -2.76
N LYS A 145 19.07 -1.87 -1.68
CA LYS A 145 19.13 -2.87 -0.61
C LYS A 145 17.84 -2.94 0.22
N LEU A 146 16.98 -1.93 0.14
CA LEU A 146 15.67 -1.91 0.82
C LEU A 146 14.58 -2.66 0.02
N ILE A 147 14.80 -2.92 -1.28
CA ILE A 147 13.83 -3.63 -2.15
C ILE A 147 13.29 -4.93 -1.52
N PRO A 148 14.14 -5.84 -0.97
CA PRO A 148 13.65 -7.08 -0.39
C PRO A 148 12.75 -6.91 0.84
N VAL A 149 12.86 -5.78 1.55
CA VAL A 149 12.06 -5.47 2.74
C VAL A 149 10.65 -5.04 2.35
N GLY A 150 10.42 -4.57 1.12
CA GLY A 150 9.12 -4.06 0.69
C GLY A 150 7.97 -5.07 0.84
N ARG A 151 8.22 -6.36 0.58
CA ARG A 151 7.20 -7.39 0.81
C ARG A 151 6.89 -7.61 2.29
N ILE A 152 7.86 -7.37 3.18
CA ILE A 152 7.66 -7.51 4.63
C ILE A 152 6.74 -6.40 5.11
N PHE A 153 7.01 -5.15 4.71
CA PHE A 153 6.15 -4.01 5.03
C PHE A 153 4.70 -4.22 4.59
N TYR A 154 4.49 -4.68 3.36
CA TYR A 154 3.16 -5.04 2.85
C TYR A 154 2.50 -6.16 3.67
N SER A 155 3.25 -7.21 4.01
CA SER A 155 2.73 -8.31 4.82
C SER A 155 2.29 -7.89 6.23
N LEU A 156 2.97 -6.91 6.85
CA LEU A 156 2.59 -6.43 8.18
C LEU A 156 1.18 -5.85 8.18
N LEU A 157 0.79 -5.12 7.13
CA LEU A 157 -0.59 -4.64 6.99
C LEU A 157 -1.58 -5.78 6.78
N MET A 158 -1.23 -6.81 5.98
CA MET A 158 -2.11 -7.96 5.80
C MET A 158 -2.34 -8.70 7.12
N LEU A 159 -1.31 -8.84 7.96
CA LEU A 159 -1.47 -9.39 9.31
C LEU A 159 -2.38 -8.52 10.17
N LEU A 160 -2.17 -7.20 10.17
CA LEU A 160 -2.96 -6.24 10.94
C LEU A 160 -4.44 -6.26 10.53
N PHE A 161 -4.73 -6.20 9.23
CA PHE A 161 -6.09 -6.30 8.70
C PHE A 161 -6.70 -7.65 9.03
N GLY A 162 -5.95 -8.73 8.89
CA GLY A 162 -6.40 -10.07 9.27
C GLY A 162 -6.81 -10.16 10.74
N VAL A 163 -6.00 -9.63 11.66
CA VAL A 163 -6.34 -9.55 13.10
C VAL A 163 -7.55 -8.64 13.33
N SER A 164 -7.64 -7.53 12.60
CA SER A 164 -8.77 -6.59 12.71
C SER A 164 -10.12 -7.22 12.36
N HIS A 165 -10.16 -8.25 11.49
CA HIS A 165 -11.38 -9.00 11.22
C HIS A 165 -11.89 -9.79 12.42
N PHE A 166 -11.04 -10.14 13.39
CA PHE A 166 -11.44 -10.79 14.63
C PHE A 166 -11.80 -9.77 15.70
N LEU A 167 -11.01 -8.71 15.84
CA LEU A 167 -11.24 -7.66 16.85
C LEU A 167 -12.51 -6.85 16.59
N PHE A 168 -12.85 -6.64 15.31
CA PHE A 168 -13.99 -5.83 14.88
C PHE A 168 -14.99 -6.65 14.06
N ALA A 169 -15.13 -7.94 14.37
CA ALA A 169 -15.91 -8.89 13.58
C ALA A 169 -17.35 -8.42 13.33
N GLU A 170 -18.03 -7.87 14.34
CA GLU A 170 -19.39 -7.35 14.20
C GLU A 170 -19.45 -6.23 13.16
N PHE A 171 -18.58 -5.23 13.27
CA PHE A 171 -18.50 -4.12 12.32
C PHE A 171 -18.14 -4.61 10.91
N VAL A 172 -17.09 -5.43 10.76
CA VAL A 172 -16.66 -5.95 9.46
C VAL A 172 -17.76 -6.80 8.81
N SER A 173 -18.53 -7.54 9.60
CA SER A 173 -19.64 -8.35 9.07
C SER A 173 -20.75 -7.50 8.44
N THR A 174 -20.89 -6.24 8.83
CA THR A 174 -21.84 -5.30 8.20
C THR A 174 -21.40 -4.84 6.81
N MET A 175 -20.12 -4.97 6.50
CA MET A 175 -19.56 -4.63 5.18
C MET A 175 -19.79 -5.73 4.15
N VAL A 176 -19.93 -7.00 4.58
CA VAL A 176 -20.19 -8.15 3.69
C VAL A 176 -21.49 -7.91 2.90
N PRO A 177 -21.57 -8.21 1.58
CA PRO A 177 -22.71 -7.78 0.79
C PRO A 177 -23.94 -8.56 1.22
N LYS A 178 -25.09 -7.88 1.35
CA LYS A 178 -26.32 -8.47 1.93
C LYS A 178 -26.86 -9.70 1.19
N TRP A 179 -26.49 -9.88 -0.08
CA TRP A 179 -26.87 -11.05 -0.88
C TRP A 179 -26.04 -12.30 -0.57
N LEU A 180 -24.91 -12.16 0.14
CA LEU A 180 -24.03 -13.27 0.51
C LEU A 180 -24.41 -13.76 1.92
N PRO A 181 -24.94 -14.98 2.07
CA PRO A 181 -25.32 -15.50 3.38
C PRO A 181 -24.10 -15.77 4.26
N GLY A 182 -24.30 -15.74 5.58
CA GLY A 182 -23.26 -16.07 6.56
C GLY A 182 -22.15 -15.01 6.65
N THR A 183 -22.51 -13.74 6.78
CA THR A 183 -21.56 -12.60 6.83
C THR A 183 -20.44 -12.78 7.87
N MET A 184 -20.74 -13.36 9.03
CA MET A 184 -19.75 -13.68 10.05
C MET A 184 -18.74 -14.77 9.62
N PHE A 185 -19.19 -15.79 8.88
CA PHE A 185 -18.28 -16.80 8.34
C PHE A 185 -17.25 -16.14 7.41
N TRP A 186 -17.72 -15.31 6.46
CA TRP A 186 -16.83 -14.61 5.52
C TRP A 186 -15.88 -13.65 6.22
N THR A 187 -16.35 -12.97 7.27
CA THR A 187 -15.53 -12.08 8.09
C THR A 187 -14.33 -12.83 8.69
N TYR A 188 -14.56 -13.95 9.35
CA TYR A 188 -13.47 -14.75 9.92
C TYR A 188 -12.61 -15.45 8.85
N PHE A 189 -13.24 -15.98 7.80
CA PHE A 189 -12.52 -16.64 6.71
C PHE A 189 -11.51 -15.69 6.03
N VAL A 190 -11.93 -14.47 5.70
CA VAL A 190 -11.06 -13.43 5.16
C VAL A 190 -9.96 -13.06 6.16
N GLY A 191 -10.31 -12.92 7.45
CA GLY A 191 -9.33 -12.69 8.51
C GLY A 191 -8.20 -13.72 8.51
N VAL A 192 -8.54 -15.01 8.48
CA VAL A 192 -7.57 -16.11 8.37
C VAL A 192 -6.77 -16.01 7.07
N ALA A 193 -7.43 -15.79 5.93
CA ALA A 193 -6.78 -15.71 4.63
C ALA A 193 -5.74 -14.58 4.55
N LEU A 194 -6.05 -13.41 5.12
CA LEU A 194 -5.13 -12.27 5.23
C LEU A 194 -3.92 -12.60 6.11
N ILE A 195 -4.13 -13.22 7.28
CA ILE A 195 -3.05 -13.65 8.17
C ILE A 195 -2.13 -14.66 7.47
N CYS A 196 -2.72 -15.71 6.89
CA CYS A 196 -1.99 -16.74 6.16
C CYS A 196 -1.19 -16.15 4.99
N SER A 197 -1.76 -15.17 4.27
CA SER A 197 -1.08 -14.48 3.18
C SER A 197 0.13 -13.68 3.68
N GLY A 198 -0.04 -12.90 4.75
CA GLY A 198 1.03 -12.13 5.37
C GLY A 198 2.22 -13.01 5.79
N ILE A 199 1.93 -14.08 6.55
CA ILE A 199 2.93 -15.08 7.00
C ILE A 199 3.63 -15.70 5.78
N SER A 200 2.86 -16.17 4.80
CA SER A 200 3.40 -16.85 3.62
C SER A 200 4.32 -15.95 2.80
N ILE A 201 3.98 -14.68 2.62
CA ILE A 201 4.80 -13.71 1.89
C ILE A 201 6.09 -13.37 2.67
N ILE A 202 6.03 -13.26 4.01
CA ILE A 202 7.22 -13.03 4.86
C ILE A 202 8.22 -14.17 4.69
N PHE A 203 7.75 -15.41 4.88
CA PHE A 203 8.58 -16.62 4.84
C PHE A 203 8.77 -17.19 3.42
N LYS A 204 8.26 -16.51 2.38
CA LYS A 204 8.29 -16.93 0.97
C LYS A 204 7.69 -18.33 0.72
N LEU A 205 6.69 -18.72 1.50
CA LEU A 205 5.97 -19.98 1.33
C LEU A 205 4.92 -19.80 0.24
N TRP A 206 5.00 -20.59 -0.84
CA TRP A 206 3.99 -20.59 -1.91
C TRP A 206 3.67 -19.17 -2.42
N ILE A 207 4.68 -18.30 -2.46
CA ILE A 207 4.50 -16.85 -2.57
C ILE A 207 3.69 -16.43 -3.80
N LYS A 208 3.92 -17.09 -4.94
CA LYS A 208 3.24 -16.79 -6.20
C LYS A 208 1.73 -17.09 -6.13
N PRO A 209 1.28 -18.33 -5.90
CA PRO A 209 -0.16 -18.61 -5.80
C PRO A 209 -0.84 -17.85 -4.66
N ILE A 210 -0.20 -17.71 -3.49
CA ILE A 210 -0.75 -16.94 -2.37
C ILE A 210 -0.96 -15.46 -2.76
N SER A 211 0.05 -14.83 -3.37
CA SER A 211 -0.06 -13.42 -3.74
C SER A 211 -1.06 -13.19 -4.88
N LEU A 212 -1.24 -14.16 -5.79
CA LEU A 212 -2.30 -14.10 -6.81
C LEU A 212 -3.70 -14.23 -6.20
N LEU A 213 -3.89 -15.13 -5.24
CA LEU A 213 -5.16 -15.27 -4.51
C LEU A 213 -5.46 -14.02 -3.67
N LEU A 214 -4.45 -13.45 -3.02
CA LEU A 214 -4.58 -12.19 -2.28
C LEU A 214 -4.95 -11.03 -3.22
N ALA A 215 -4.28 -10.90 -4.37
CA ALA A 215 -4.62 -9.88 -5.37
C ALA A 215 -6.07 -10.05 -5.87
N LEU A 216 -6.50 -11.28 -6.16
CA LEU A 216 -7.86 -11.57 -6.56
C LEU A 216 -8.85 -11.18 -5.46
N MET A 217 -8.60 -11.56 -4.20
CA MET A 217 -9.45 -11.23 -3.06
C MET A 217 -9.59 -9.70 -2.90
N LEU A 218 -8.48 -8.96 -2.94
CA LEU A 218 -8.50 -7.49 -2.86
C LEU A 218 -9.23 -6.85 -4.04
N LEU A 219 -9.10 -7.41 -5.25
CA LEU A 219 -9.86 -6.93 -6.41
C LEU A 219 -11.37 -7.17 -6.23
N LEU A 220 -11.77 -8.33 -5.71
CA LEU A 220 -13.17 -8.59 -5.37
C LEU A 220 -13.68 -7.62 -4.30
N PHE A 221 -12.83 -7.21 -3.36
CA PHE A 221 -13.21 -6.20 -2.35
C PHE A 221 -13.44 -4.83 -2.97
N VAL A 222 -12.60 -4.43 -3.94
CA VAL A 222 -12.85 -3.22 -4.72
C VAL A 222 -14.21 -3.28 -5.39
N LEU A 223 -14.53 -4.39 -6.07
CA LEU A 223 -15.75 -4.54 -6.86
C LEU A 223 -17.02 -4.62 -6.00
N PHE A 224 -16.98 -5.38 -4.90
CA PHE A 224 -18.16 -5.67 -4.10
C PHE A 224 -18.34 -4.77 -2.88
N PHE A 225 -17.28 -4.17 -2.35
CA PHE A 225 -17.34 -3.31 -1.16
C PHE A 225 -17.08 -1.87 -1.52
N HIS A 226 -15.88 -1.57 -2.00
CA HIS A 226 -15.45 -0.17 -2.12
C HIS A 226 -16.21 0.60 -3.19
N ILE A 227 -16.58 -0.01 -4.31
CA ILE A 227 -17.43 0.66 -5.31
C ILE A 227 -18.80 1.00 -4.73
N GLN A 228 -19.42 0.06 -3.99
CA GLN A 228 -20.74 0.30 -3.39
C GLN A 228 -20.67 1.41 -2.34
N ASP A 229 -19.65 1.38 -1.49
CA ASP A 229 -19.47 2.39 -0.44
C ASP A 229 -19.11 3.77 -1.01
N ALA A 230 -18.26 3.83 -2.04
CA ALA A 230 -17.95 5.06 -2.76
C ALA A 230 -19.18 5.69 -3.44
N ILE A 231 -20.12 4.87 -3.96
CA ILE A 231 -21.39 5.34 -4.53
C ILE A 231 -22.33 5.83 -3.43
N ALA A 232 -22.38 5.14 -2.29
CA ALA A 232 -23.25 5.51 -1.17
C ALA A 232 -22.75 6.76 -0.42
N ASN A 233 -21.43 6.94 -0.32
CA ASN A 233 -20.76 7.96 0.50
C ASN A 233 -19.75 8.82 -0.31
N PRO A 234 -20.12 9.39 -1.47
CA PRO A 234 -19.18 9.96 -2.43
C PRO A 234 -18.47 11.24 -1.94
N THR A 235 -19.03 11.94 -0.94
CA THR A 235 -18.51 13.22 -0.44
C THR A 235 -17.97 13.14 0.99
N VAL A 236 -18.18 12.02 1.69
CA VAL A 236 -17.74 11.84 3.08
C VAL A 236 -16.22 11.98 3.16
N GLY A 237 -15.75 12.81 4.10
CA GLY A 237 -14.32 13.08 4.29
C GLY A 237 -13.63 13.72 3.08
N GLY A 238 -14.35 14.36 2.16
CA GLY A 238 -13.78 14.90 0.91
C GLY A 238 -13.65 13.87 -0.21
N GLY A 239 -14.44 12.80 -0.17
CA GLY A 239 -14.38 11.68 -1.12
C GLY A 239 -13.48 10.54 -0.63
N ASN A 240 -13.37 10.37 0.69
CA ASN A 240 -12.49 9.38 1.30
C ASN A 240 -12.81 7.94 0.86
N GLU A 241 -14.08 7.58 0.73
CA GLU A 241 -14.46 6.20 0.36
C GLU A 241 -14.10 5.86 -1.09
N ILE A 242 -14.13 6.86 -1.99
CA ILE A 242 -13.60 6.71 -3.36
C ILE A 242 -12.10 6.39 -3.29
N VAL A 243 -11.37 7.13 -2.47
CA VAL A 243 -9.91 6.98 -2.34
C VAL A 243 -9.54 5.66 -1.67
N ARG A 244 -10.31 5.20 -0.68
CA ARG A 244 -10.13 3.88 -0.05
C ARG A 244 -10.27 2.74 -1.06
N GLY A 245 -11.21 2.84 -1.99
CA GLY A 245 -11.31 1.89 -3.11
C GLY A 245 -10.08 1.89 -4.02
N LEU A 246 -9.53 3.06 -4.33
CA LEU A 246 -8.31 3.19 -5.14
C LEU A 246 -7.05 2.74 -4.38
N ILE A 247 -7.01 2.90 -3.06
CA ILE A 247 -5.96 2.36 -2.19
C ILE A 247 -6.04 0.82 -2.12
N ALA A 248 -7.23 0.25 -2.03
CA ALA A 248 -7.40 -1.21 -2.11
C ALA A 248 -6.92 -1.77 -3.46
N LEU A 249 -7.14 -1.02 -4.55
CA LEU A 249 -6.57 -1.34 -5.86
C LEU A 249 -5.03 -1.26 -5.82
N LEU A 250 -4.44 -0.26 -5.17
CA LEU A 250 -3.00 -0.18 -4.93
C LEU A 250 -2.46 -1.42 -4.20
N PHE A 251 -3.12 -1.88 -3.13
CA PHE A 251 -2.72 -3.09 -2.41
C PHE A 251 -2.81 -4.34 -3.29
N CYS A 252 -3.85 -4.44 -4.13
CA CYS A 252 -3.94 -5.48 -5.15
C CYS A 252 -2.75 -5.43 -6.13
N GLY A 253 -2.36 -4.23 -6.57
CA GLY A 253 -1.21 -4.03 -7.45
C GLY A 253 0.11 -4.52 -6.83
N ILE A 254 0.33 -4.25 -5.54
CA ILE A 254 1.51 -4.76 -4.81
C ILE A 254 1.53 -6.29 -4.81
N ALA A 255 0.42 -6.94 -4.46
CA ALA A 255 0.32 -8.40 -4.44
C ALA A 255 0.59 -9.03 -5.82
N LEU A 256 0.07 -8.44 -6.90
CA LEU A 256 0.36 -8.89 -8.28
C LEU A 256 1.86 -8.85 -8.59
N VAL A 257 2.56 -7.79 -8.17
CA VAL A 257 4.00 -7.67 -8.43
C VAL A 257 4.82 -8.58 -7.53
N ILE A 258 4.45 -8.75 -6.26
CA ILE A 258 5.08 -9.73 -5.35
C ILE A 258 5.01 -11.13 -5.97
N ALA A 259 3.86 -11.54 -6.51
CA ALA A 259 3.64 -12.85 -7.12
C ALA A 259 4.63 -13.17 -8.25
N LEU A 260 5.15 -12.13 -8.93
CA LEU A 260 5.93 -12.26 -10.16
C LEU A 260 7.41 -11.94 -9.99
N THR A 261 7.80 -11.34 -8.87
CA THR A 261 9.18 -10.86 -8.62
C THR A 261 9.91 -11.60 -7.50
N ASN A 262 9.19 -12.35 -6.65
CA ASN A 262 9.77 -12.99 -5.46
C ASN A 262 9.81 -14.53 -5.51
N ASP A 263 9.56 -15.14 -6.68
CA ASP A 263 9.47 -16.60 -6.79
C ASP A 263 10.85 -17.27 -6.71
N SER A 264 11.11 -17.96 -5.59
CA SER A 264 12.38 -18.61 -5.26
C SER A 264 12.82 -19.67 -6.27
N LYS A 265 11.85 -20.31 -6.96
CA LYS A 265 12.12 -21.42 -7.89
C LYS A 265 12.89 -21.00 -9.14
N LYS A 266 12.83 -19.72 -9.55
CA LYS A 266 13.55 -19.27 -10.74
C LYS A 266 15.06 -19.22 -10.52
N LYS A 267 15.53 -19.14 -9.27
CA LYS A 267 16.97 -19.07 -8.95
C LYS A 267 17.65 -20.44 -8.93
N LEU A 268 16.97 -21.45 -8.38
CA LEU A 268 17.50 -22.82 -8.24
C LEU A 268 17.66 -23.56 -9.58
N LEU A 269 16.84 -23.24 -10.59
CA LEU A 269 16.88 -23.90 -11.91
C LEU A 269 17.87 -23.25 -12.89
N THR A 270 18.31 -22.02 -12.65
CA THR A 270 19.35 -21.35 -13.45
C THR A 270 20.77 -21.57 -12.92
N GLU A 271 20.92 -22.08 -11.69
CA GLU A 271 22.23 -22.42 -11.10
C GLU A 271 22.58 -23.92 -11.29
N THR A 272 21.75 -24.69 -12.01
CA THR A 272 21.94 -26.13 -12.29
C THR A 272 22.09 -26.49 -13.77
N ILE A 273 22.32 -25.50 -14.65
CA ILE A 273 22.65 -25.69 -16.08
C ILE A 273 23.91 -24.89 -16.38
#